data_AF-A0A8D2NK45-F1
#
_entry.id   AF-A0A8D2NK45-F1
#
_cell.length_a   1.000
_cell.length_b   1.000
_cell.length_c   1.000
_cell.angle_alpha   90.00
_cell.angle_beta   90.00
_cell.angle_gamma   90.00
#
_symmetry.space_group_name_H-M   'P 1'
#
loop_
_entity.id
_entity.type
_entity.pdbx_description
1 polymer ?
#
loop_
_entity_poly.entity_id
_entity_poly.type
_entity_poly.pdbx_seq_one_letter_code
_entity_poly.pdbx_strand_id
1 'polypeptide(L)'
;CLNPGRTTWAFFCGKHGVCICSLCLLGHKLCPTSPLEQAKASAQVSSRAGRGWPVEPPPKGSLGAGRNQSATASRKKELIRKEFSEVKAVIEERENEIMKAITEEEKRVWNKFDYIYGVLGNKKNEIQSLKDQIEMALTESDDILFLKVMCHLSVNPILHSRMKNDKNLLWSCFPETSSQMEMQVVCKNLLSKDVLKSTAEVGQDKQQCFVLQPLRVTLVIADAANITLDYNTAHNTVVLADNYTRMSISDTFPGHRQHPQRFTDYRQVLGFQCFKRGVHYWEVELQRSSFCGLGVCYGSMERQGPQSRLGRNCRSWCIEWLNSKLSSWHNDVEKCLPNTKATKIGVLLHCDAGFLIFMAVGEKNNLIYKFKTQFTEALYPAFWLFSSDAVLSLCHMKE
;
A
#
# COMPACT_ATOMS: atom_id res chain seq x y z
N CYS A 1 7.63 26.54 43.73
CA CYS A 1 7.07 27.32 44.85
C CYS A 1 6.00 28.26 44.27
N LEU A 2 4.72 28.15 44.68
CA LEU A 2 3.54 28.76 44.02
C LEU A 2 3.30 30.25 44.35
N ASN A 3 4.26 30.97 44.95
CA ASN A 3 4.09 32.42 45.19
C ASN A 3 5.44 33.15 45.25
N PRO A 4 5.97 33.66 44.12
CA PRO A 4 7.30 34.26 44.04
C PRO A 4 7.43 35.62 44.74
N GLY A 5 6.32 36.26 45.12
CA GLY A 5 6.30 37.63 45.68
C GLY A 5 6.54 37.76 47.19
N ARG A 6 6.66 36.66 47.95
CA ARG A 6 6.90 36.70 49.42
C ARG A 6 8.02 35.78 49.93
N THR A 7 8.72 35.08 49.04
CA THR A 7 9.76 34.11 49.43
C THR A 7 11.16 34.70 49.25
N THR A 8 11.89 34.89 50.35
CA THR A 8 13.32 35.16 50.34
C THR A 8 14.07 33.91 49.86
N TRP A 9 14.73 33.99 48.70
CA TRP A 9 15.60 32.93 48.19
C TRP A 9 16.87 32.86 49.02
N ALA A 10 17.07 31.78 49.78
CA ALA A 10 18.13 31.68 50.77
C ALA A 10 19.19 30.61 50.44
N PHE A 11 18.87 29.66 49.55
CA PHE A 11 19.74 28.52 49.22
C PHE A 11 19.85 28.30 47.71
N PHE A 12 20.88 27.58 47.28
CA PHE A 12 21.09 27.14 45.90
C PHE A 12 21.21 25.62 45.85
N CYS A 13 20.51 24.99 44.90
CA CYS A 13 20.60 23.55 44.68
C CYS A 13 21.60 23.25 43.56
N GLY A 14 22.76 22.69 43.90
CA GLY A 14 23.82 22.37 42.93
C GLY A 14 23.43 21.31 41.91
N LYS A 15 22.55 20.36 42.28
CA LYS A 15 22.06 19.31 41.38
C LYS A 15 21.09 19.84 40.31
N HIS A 16 20.26 20.83 40.65
CA HIS A 16 19.21 21.34 39.77
C HIS A 16 19.51 22.74 39.20
N GLY A 17 20.58 23.40 39.66
CA GLY A 17 21.00 24.71 39.13
C GLY A 17 20.06 25.86 39.46
N VAL A 18 19.26 25.77 40.54
CA VAL A 18 18.22 26.76 40.88
C VAL A 18 18.34 27.29 42.31
N CYS A 19 17.98 28.56 42.52
CA CYS A 19 17.82 29.15 43.84
C CYS A 19 16.50 28.69 44.47
N ILE A 20 16.53 28.32 45.75
CA ILE A 20 15.40 27.79 46.51
C ILE A 20 15.22 28.56 47.83
N CYS A 21 13.97 28.67 48.30
CA CYS A 21 13.66 29.26 49.61
C CYS A 21 13.71 28.18 50.72
N SER A 22 13.64 28.59 51.98
CA SER A 22 13.72 27.69 53.15
C SER A 22 12.62 26.61 53.18
N LEU A 23 11.45 26.87 52.59
CA LEU A 23 10.39 25.87 52.44
C LEU A 23 10.71 24.84 51.35
N CYS A 24 11.18 25.32 50.20
CA CYS A 24 11.57 24.48 49.08
C CYS A 24 12.82 23.60 49.45
N LEU A 25 13.63 23.97 50.46
CA LEU A 25 14.72 23.13 51.01
C LEU A 25 14.23 21.77 51.54
N LEU A 26 13.03 21.69 52.12
CA LEU A 26 12.48 20.45 52.67
C LEU A 26 12.20 19.39 51.59
N GLY A 27 11.92 19.82 50.36
CA GLY A 27 11.78 18.94 49.18
C GLY A 27 13.11 18.58 48.52
N HIS A 28 14.19 19.27 48.88
CA HIS A 28 15.53 19.09 48.33
C HIS A 28 16.50 18.43 49.33
N LYS A 29 15.99 17.70 50.35
CA LYS A 29 16.79 17.03 51.38
C LYS A 29 17.88 16.10 50.85
N LEU A 30 17.63 15.46 49.70
CA LEU A 30 18.58 14.54 49.04
C LEU A 30 19.47 15.24 48.01
N CYS A 31 19.38 16.56 47.88
CA CYS A 31 20.19 17.34 46.94
C CYS A 31 21.32 18.07 47.67
N PRO A 32 22.49 18.22 47.04
CA PRO A 32 23.53 19.12 47.54
C PRO A 32 22.99 20.55 47.45
N THR A 33 22.67 21.12 48.60
CA THR A 33 22.17 22.49 48.74
C THR A 33 23.11 23.29 49.62
N SER A 34 23.34 24.55 49.28
CA SER A 34 24.18 25.46 50.06
C SER A 34 23.52 26.84 50.20
N PRO A 35 23.84 27.61 51.25
CA PRO A 35 23.39 29.00 51.35
C PRO A 35 23.84 29.82 50.13
N LEU A 36 22.98 30.73 49.68
CA LEU A 36 23.18 31.45 48.42
C LEU A 36 24.48 32.28 48.40
N GLU A 37 24.83 32.91 49.52
CA GLU A 37 26.08 33.68 49.67
C GLU A 37 27.32 32.80 49.47
N GLN A 38 27.30 31.58 50.02
CA GLN A 38 28.39 30.63 49.90
C GLN A 38 28.47 30.06 48.48
N ALA A 39 27.33 29.75 47.84
CA ALA A 39 27.28 29.31 46.45
C ALA A 39 27.87 30.38 45.51
N LYS A 40 27.54 31.65 45.75
CA LYS A 40 28.06 32.79 44.98
C LYS A 40 29.58 32.97 45.18
N ALA A 41 30.06 32.89 46.42
CA ALA A 41 31.49 33.01 46.72
C ALA A 41 32.29 31.89 46.04
N SER A 42 31.82 30.64 46.12
CA SER A 42 32.45 29.49 45.46
C SER A 42 32.49 29.63 43.93
N ALA A 43 31.40 30.11 43.32
CA ALA A 43 31.36 30.38 41.89
C ALA A 43 32.32 31.52 41.48
N GLN A 44 32.44 32.57 42.30
CA GLN A 44 33.36 33.67 42.06
C GLN A 44 34.84 33.24 42.16
N VAL A 45 35.19 32.41 43.15
CA VAL A 45 36.54 31.85 43.29
C VAL A 45 36.88 30.94 42.11
N SER A 46 35.95 30.07 41.70
CA SER A 46 36.13 29.19 40.54
C SER A 46 36.31 29.96 39.22
N SER A 47 35.60 31.09 39.06
CA SER A 47 35.75 31.99 37.90
C SER A 47 37.08 32.76 37.87
N ARG A 48 37.68 33.02 39.04
CA ARG A 48 38.98 33.74 39.16
C ARG A 48 40.18 32.80 39.08
N ALA A 49 40.03 31.54 39.48
CA ALA A 49 41.07 30.50 39.39
C ALA A 49 41.29 29.96 37.96
N GLY A 50 40.37 30.23 37.01
CA GLY A 50 40.44 29.74 35.63
C GLY A 50 41.26 30.60 34.64
N ARG A 51 41.98 31.65 35.07
CA ARG A 51 42.76 32.53 34.18
C ARG A 51 44.27 32.27 34.22
N GLY A 52 44.67 31.03 33.93
CA GLY A 52 46.08 30.68 33.77
C GLY A 52 46.28 29.22 33.39
N TRP A 53 46.06 28.89 32.12
CA TRP A 53 46.61 27.66 31.52
C TRP A 53 47.31 28.00 30.21
N PRO A 54 48.43 27.34 29.87
CA PRO A 54 49.14 27.54 28.61
C PRO A 54 48.23 27.25 27.43
N VAL A 55 48.25 28.12 26.41
CA VAL A 55 47.59 27.85 25.13
C VAL A 55 48.43 26.81 24.40
N GLU A 56 48.11 25.54 24.55
CA GLU A 56 48.40 24.57 23.49
C GLU A 56 47.45 24.84 22.32
N PRO A 57 47.94 24.82 21.06
CA PRO A 57 47.05 24.95 19.92
C PRO A 57 46.07 23.77 19.93
N PRO A 58 44.80 23.97 19.52
CA PRO A 58 43.82 22.90 19.49
C PRO A 58 44.34 21.76 18.61
N PRO A 59 44.05 20.49 18.94
CA PRO A 59 44.41 19.37 18.09
C PRO A 59 43.83 19.62 16.69
N LYS A 60 44.71 19.73 15.69
CA LYS A 60 44.36 19.78 14.26
C LYS A 60 43.68 18.46 13.87
N GLY A 61 42.42 18.29 14.24
CA GLY A 61 41.64 17.08 13.98
C GLY A 61 40.12 17.29 13.93
N SER A 62 39.56 18.26 14.66
CA SER A 62 38.09 18.38 14.77
C SER A 62 37.42 19.17 13.64
N LEU A 63 38.15 19.94 12.84
CA LEU A 63 37.60 20.60 11.63
C LEU A 63 37.44 19.63 10.45
N GLY A 64 38.13 18.48 10.47
CA GLY A 64 38.01 17.43 9.45
C GLY A 64 36.73 16.61 9.57
N ALA A 65 36.27 16.32 10.79
CA ALA A 65 35.08 15.49 11.01
C ALA A 65 33.77 16.19 10.59
N GLY A 66 33.62 17.49 10.86
CA GLY A 66 32.45 18.27 10.44
C GLY A 66 32.40 18.52 8.92
N ARG A 67 33.55 18.80 8.28
CA ARG A 67 33.65 18.88 6.81
C ARG A 67 33.41 17.53 6.15
N ASN A 68 33.93 16.44 6.71
CA ASN A 68 33.70 15.10 6.18
C ASN A 68 32.25 14.64 6.34
N GLN A 69 31.56 14.97 7.44
CA GLN A 69 30.12 14.71 7.57
C GLN A 69 29.28 15.54 6.59
N SER A 70 29.61 16.83 6.39
CA SER A 70 28.93 17.71 5.43
C SER A 70 29.17 17.28 3.97
N ALA A 71 30.40 16.91 3.63
CA ALA A 71 30.75 16.36 2.31
C ALA A 71 30.10 14.99 2.06
N THR A 72 30.06 14.14 3.10
CA THR A 72 29.38 12.83 3.04
C THR A 72 27.87 12.98 2.88
N ALA A 73 27.25 13.91 3.62
CA ALA A 73 25.83 14.23 3.49
C ALA A 73 25.51 14.82 2.11
N SER A 74 26.38 15.68 1.58
CA SER A 74 26.23 16.26 0.24
C SER A 74 26.35 15.20 -0.85
N ARG A 75 27.33 14.29 -0.75
CA ARG A 75 27.48 13.15 -1.67
C ARG A 75 26.29 12.20 -1.63
N LYS A 76 25.73 11.92 -0.45
CA LYS A 76 24.51 11.10 -0.31
C LYS A 76 23.27 11.81 -0.90
N LYS A 77 23.12 13.11 -0.69
CA LYS A 77 22.05 13.90 -1.32
C LYS A 77 22.15 13.86 -2.84
N GLU A 78 23.36 13.96 -3.39
CA GLU A 78 23.58 13.91 -4.83
C GLU A 78 23.29 12.54 -5.42
N LEU A 79 23.69 11.46 -4.72
CA LEU A 79 23.32 10.12 -5.11
C LEU A 79 21.80 9.95 -5.15
N ILE A 80 21.09 10.34 -4.09
CA ILE A 80 19.62 10.28 -4.05
C ILE A 80 19.03 11.08 -5.22
N ARG A 81 19.47 12.32 -5.46
CA ARG A 81 18.97 13.12 -6.59
C ARG A 81 19.19 12.41 -7.93
N LYS A 82 20.34 11.77 -8.12
CA LYS A 82 20.65 11.03 -9.34
C LYS A 82 19.71 9.84 -9.53
N GLU A 83 19.52 9.01 -8.50
CA GLU A 83 18.58 7.89 -8.54
C GLU A 83 17.14 8.35 -8.86
N PHE A 84 16.67 9.44 -8.23
CA PHE A 84 15.36 10.02 -8.52
C PHE A 84 15.28 10.62 -9.94
N SER A 85 16.40 11.13 -10.48
CA SER A 85 16.46 11.63 -11.85
C SER A 85 16.35 10.50 -12.87
N GLU A 86 16.98 9.36 -12.60
CA GLU A 86 16.88 8.17 -13.45
C GLU A 86 15.44 7.62 -13.45
N VAL A 87 14.78 7.58 -12.29
CA VAL A 87 13.36 7.19 -12.20
C VAL A 87 12.45 8.15 -12.99
N LYS A 88 12.68 9.47 -12.90
CA LYS A 88 11.93 10.45 -13.69
C LYS A 88 12.12 10.24 -15.19
N ALA A 89 13.35 10.00 -15.63
CA ALA A 89 13.65 9.77 -17.03
C ALA A 89 12.93 8.52 -17.57
N VAL A 90 12.88 7.43 -16.79
CA VAL A 90 12.15 6.21 -17.17
C VAL A 90 10.64 6.46 -17.22
N ILE A 91 10.08 7.24 -16.28
CA ILE A 91 8.66 7.62 -16.30
C ILE A 91 8.34 8.46 -17.54
N GLU A 92 9.15 9.46 -17.83
CA GLU A 92 8.99 10.33 -19.01
C GLU A 92 9.14 9.53 -20.32
N GLU A 93 10.08 8.59 -20.39
CA GLU A 93 10.22 7.69 -21.54
C GLU A 93 8.96 6.84 -21.75
N ARG A 94 8.43 6.24 -20.68
CA ARG A 94 7.19 5.44 -20.75
C ARG A 94 5.97 6.28 -21.08
N GLU A 95 5.86 7.48 -20.54
CA GLU A 95 4.81 8.44 -20.90
C GLU A 95 4.87 8.73 -22.40
N ASN A 96 6.04 9.03 -22.93
CA ASN A 96 6.24 9.31 -24.35
C ASN A 96 5.90 8.09 -25.23
N GLU A 97 6.23 6.87 -24.82
CA GLU A 97 5.85 5.65 -25.54
C GLU A 97 4.33 5.46 -25.60
N ILE A 98 3.63 5.66 -24.47
CA ILE A 98 2.17 5.56 -24.39
C ILE A 98 1.52 6.64 -25.26
N MET A 99 1.99 7.89 -25.14
CA MET A 99 1.50 9.00 -25.95
C MET A 99 1.70 8.73 -27.45
N LYS A 100 2.86 8.21 -27.84
CA LYS A 100 3.13 7.82 -29.22
C LYS A 100 2.15 6.75 -29.71
N ALA A 101 1.95 5.68 -28.94
CA ALA A 101 1.01 4.62 -29.30
C ALA A 101 -0.44 5.13 -29.45
N ILE A 102 -0.87 6.06 -28.58
CA ILE A 102 -2.17 6.72 -28.71
C ILE A 102 -2.24 7.52 -30.02
N THR A 103 -1.24 8.36 -30.32
CA THR A 103 -1.24 9.17 -31.54
C THR A 103 -1.20 8.34 -32.83
N GLU A 104 -0.50 7.21 -32.83
CA GLU A 104 -0.45 6.29 -33.96
C GLU A 104 -1.82 5.64 -34.21
N GLU A 105 -2.51 5.24 -33.14
CA GLU A 105 -3.83 4.64 -33.23
C GLU A 105 -4.91 5.66 -33.62
N GLU A 106 -4.85 6.89 -33.08
CA GLU A 106 -5.67 8.01 -33.51
C GLU A 106 -5.50 8.26 -35.02
N LYS A 107 -4.24 8.30 -35.50
CA LYS A 107 -3.95 8.45 -36.93
C LYS A 107 -4.49 7.28 -37.75
N ARG A 108 -4.39 6.05 -37.26
CA ARG A 108 -4.94 4.86 -37.93
C ARG A 108 -6.45 4.95 -38.10
N VAL A 109 -7.16 5.47 -37.09
CA VAL A 109 -8.61 5.68 -37.14
C VAL A 109 -8.95 6.82 -38.10
N TRP A 110 -8.26 7.96 -37.99
CA TRP A 110 -8.46 9.11 -38.88
C TRP A 110 -8.22 8.78 -40.35
N ASN A 111 -7.18 8.02 -40.69
CA ASN A 111 -6.93 7.59 -42.06
C ASN A 111 -8.08 6.75 -42.65
N LYS A 112 -8.78 5.95 -41.83
CA LYS A 112 -9.97 5.21 -42.27
C LYS A 112 -11.13 6.17 -42.56
N PHE A 113 -11.32 7.19 -41.72
CA PHE A 113 -12.31 8.23 -41.95
C PHE A 113 -12.00 9.03 -43.22
N ASP A 114 -10.78 9.50 -43.41
CA ASP A 114 -10.37 10.25 -44.60
C ASP A 114 -10.60 9.46 -45.89
N TYR A 115 -10.29 8.16 -45.87
CA TYR A 115 -10.60 7.28 -46.99
C TYR A 115 -12.10 7.22 -47.28
N ILE A 116 -12.94 7.03 -46.25
CA ILE A 116 -14.40 6.99 -46.38
C ILE A 116 -14.94 8.33 -46.89
N TYR A 117 -14.50 9.44 -46.31
CA TYR A 117 -14.89 10.79 -46.75
C TYR A 117 -14.48 11.06 -48.19
N GLY A 118 -13.29 10.59 -48.62
CA GLY A 118 -12.85 10.68 -50.01
C GLY A 118 -13.75 9.88 -50.97
N VAL A 119 -14.10 8.64 -50.62
CA VAL A 119 -15.02 7.81 -51.41
C VAL A 119 -16.40 8.46 -51.50
N LEU A 120 -16.94 8.95 -50.38
CA LEU A 120 -18.24 9.64 -50.35
C LEU A 120 -18.21 10.95 -51.15
N GLY A 121 -17.12 11.71 -51.06
CA GLY A 121 -16.92 12.95 -51.82
C GLY A 121 -16.90 12.70 -53.33
N ASN A 122 -16.18 11.69 -53.79
CA ASN A 122 -16.15 11.31 -55.21
C ASN A 122 -17.54 10.91 -55.70
N LYS A 123 -18.29 10.13 -54.92
CA LYS A 123 -19.66 9.73 -55.28
C LYS A 123 -20.62 10.90 -55.32
N LYS A 124 -20.52 11.85 -54.38
CA LYS A 124 -21.30 13.10 -54.41
C LYS A 124 -21.06 13.84 -55.73
N ASN A 125 -19.80 13.93 -56.17
CA ASN A 125 -19.44 14.59 -57.41
C ASN A 125 -19.95 13.83 -58.65
N GLU A 126 -19.89 12.49 -58.66
CA GLU A 126 -20.47 11.67 -59.75
C GLU A 126 -21.98 11.90 -59.87
N ILE A 127 -22.71 11.87 -58.75
CA ILE A 127 -24.17 12.12 -58.72
C ILE A 127 -24.48 13.55 -59.17
N GLN A 128 -23.71 14.53 -58.70
CA GLN A 128 -23.90 15.93 -59.08
C GLN A 128 -23.69 16.13 -60.59
N SER A 129 -22.64 15.55 -61.16
CA SER A 129 -22.38 15.65 -62.61
C SER A 129 -23.52 15.04 -63.44
N LEU A 130 -24.09 13.91 -63.00
CA LEU A 130 -25.24 13.31 -63.67
C LEU A 130 -26.48 14.19 -63.57
N LYS A 131 -26.71 14.79 -62.41
CA LYS A 131 -27.79 15.75 -62.21
C LYS A 131 -27.64 16.94 -63.18
N ASP A 132 -26.45 17.52 -63.27
CA ASP A 132 -26.17 18.66 -64.15
C ASP A 132 -26.35 18.30 -65.63
N GLN A 133 -25.96 17.08 -66.04
CA GLN A 133 -26.18 16.57 -67.40
C GLN A 133 -27.66 16.40 -67.73
N ILE A 134 -28.47 15.92 -66.77
CA ILE A 134 -29.92 15.80 -66.93
C ILE A 134 -30.56 17.18 -67.02
N GLU A 135 -30.19 18.12 -66.14
CA GLU A 135 -30.69 19.49 -66.16
C GLU A 135 -30.37 20.18 -67.50
N MET A 136 -29.16 19.98 -68.02
CA MET A 136 -28.77 20.49 -69.34
C MET A 136 -29.57 19.85 -70.48
N ALA A 137 -29.75 18.52 -70.46
CA ALA A 137 -30.54 17.82 -71.47
C ALA A 137 -32.01 18.30 -71.48
N LEU A 138 -32.58 18.59 -70.32
CA LEU A 138 -33.94 19.14 -70.20
C LEU A 138 -34.11 20.54 -70.81
N THR A 139 -33.02 21.24 -71.09
CA THR A 139 -33.03 22.54 -71.79
C THR A 139 -32.87 22.42 -73.31
N GLU A 140 -32.65 21.21 -73.84
CA GLU A 140 -32.48 20.98 -75.28
C GLU A 140 -33.81 21.10 -76.02
N SER A 141 -33.80 21.83 -77.14
CA SER A 141 -35.01 22.16 -77.91
C SER A 141 -35.24 21.25 -79.12
N ASP A 142 -34.20 20.54 -79.57
CA ASP A 142 -34.29 19.55 -80.65
C ASP A 142 -34.66 18.17 -80.09
N ASP A 143 -35.85 17.69 -80.46
CA ASP A 143 -36.42 16.42 -79.96
C ASP A 143 -35.53 15.20 -80.26
N ILE A 144 -34.81 15.18 -81.39
CA ILE A 144 -33.95 14.06 -81.79
C ILE A 144 -32.66 14.06 -80.96
N LEU A 145 -32.07 15.24 -80.73
CA LEU A 145 -30.90 15.39 -79.88
C LEU A 145 -31.23 15.09 -78.41
N PHE A 146 -32.36 15.59 -77.92
CA PHE A 146 -32.87 15.28 -76.58
C PHE A 146 -33.02 13.78 -76.36
N LEU A 147 -33.71 13.07 -77.27
CA LEU A 147 -33.93 11.62 -77.17
C LEU A 147 -32.63 10.82 -77.24
N LYS A 148 -31.65 11.25 -78.05
CA LYS A 148 -30.32 10.61 -78.09
C LYS A 148 -29.58 10.75 -76.76
N VAL A 149 -29.52 11.96 -76.20
CA VAL A 149 -28.82 12.23 -74.92
C VAL A 149 -29.49 11.47 -73.77
N MET A 150 -30.82 11.51 -73.69
CA MET A 150 -31.57 10.81 -72.64
C MET A 150 -31.45 9.28 -72.73
N CYS A 151 -31.45 8.70 -73.94
CA CYS A 151 -31.18 7.27 -74.11
C CYS A 151 -29.77 6.88 -73.64
N HIS A 152 -28.75 7.69 -73.93
CA HIS A 152 -27.39 7.44 -73.45
C HIS A 152 -27.27 7.50 -71.92
N LEU A 153 -28.00 8.40 -71.26
CA LEU A 153 -28.05 8.50 -69.80
C LEU A 153 -28.84 7.36 -69.15
N SER A 154 -29.95 6.93 -69.78
CA SER A 154 -30.87 5.90 -69.25
C SER A 154 -30.33 4.48 -69.34
N VAL A 155 -29.45 4.20 -70.32
CA VAL A 155 -28.94 2.85 -70.59
C VAL A 155 -27.67 2.53 -69.80
N ASN A 156 -27.15 3.43 -68.97
CA ASN A 156 -25.90 3.20 -68.25
C ASN A 156 -26.09 2.20 -67.07
N PRO A 157 -25.80 0.88 -67.25
CA PRO A 157 -26.16 -0.17 -66.29
C PRO A 157 -25.28 -0.14 -65.04
N ILE A 158 -24.20 0.63 -65.12
CA ILE A 158 -23.21 0.85 -64.07
C ILE A 158 -23.81 1.68 -62.93
N LEU A 159 -24.75 2.60 -63.22
CA LEU A 159 -25.36 3.46 -62.19
C LEU A 159 -26.33 2.72 -61.29
N HIS A 160 -27.17 1.87 -61.85
CA HIS A 160 -28.19 1.14 -61.10
C HIS A 160 -27.60 0.04 -60.21
N SER A 161 -26.47 -0.56 -60.62
CA SER A 161 -25.74 -1.57 -59.83
C SER A 161 -24.82 -0.94 -58.78
N ARG A 162 -24.17 0.20 -59.06
CA ARG A 162 -23.37 0.94 -58.05
C ARG A 162 -24.21 1.47 -56.89
N MET A 163 -25.38 2.06 -57.16
CA MET A 163 -26.23 2.61 -56.10
C MET A 163 -26.80 1.55 -55.14
N LYS A 164 -26.93 0.29 -55.59
CA LYS A 164 -27.53 -0.81 -54.81
C LYS A 164 -26.52 -1.48 -53.87
N ASN A 165 -25.25 -1.57 -54.27
CA ASN A 165 -24.16 -2.08 -53.42
C ASN A 165 -23.77 -1.08 -52.30
N ASP A 166 -24.20 0.17 -52.40
CA ASP A 166 -23.81 1.25 -51.50
C ASP A 166 -24.57 1.30 -50.16
N LYS A 167 -25.80 0.76 -50.09
CA LYS A 167 -26.50 0.63 -48.80
C LYS A 167 -25.75 -0.30 -47.84
N ASN A 168 -25.11 -1.34 -48.37
CA ASN A 168 -24.34 -2.29 -47.57
C ASN A 168 -23.00 -1.71 -47.12
N LEU A 169 -22.32 -0.91 -47.96
CA LEU A 169 -21.11 -0.19 -47.54
C LEU A 169 -21.42 0.86 -46.47
N LEU A 170 -22.46 1.68 -46.66
CA LEU A 170 -22.87 2.70 -45.69
C LEU A 170 -23.26 2.06 -44.34
N TRP A 171 -23.98 0.94 -44.36
CA TRP A 171 -24.37 0.19 -43.16
C TRP A 171 -23.19 -0.51 -42.46
N SER A 172 -22.20 -1.00 -43.23
CA SER A 172 -20.96 -1.57 -42.66
C SER A 172 -20.03 -0.53 -42.02
N CYS A 173 -20.14 0.73 -42.43
CA CYS A 173 -19.30 1.83 -41.94
C CYS A 173 -19.89 2.56 -40.73
N PHE A 174 -21.19 2.41 -40.44
CA PHE A 174 -21.87 3.00 -39.28
C PHE A 174 -22.38 1.94 -38.30
N PRO A 175 -21.52 1.27 -37.53
CA PRO A 175 -21.86 0.94 -36.17
C PRO A 175 -21.54 2.19 -35.34
N GLU A 176 -22.55 3.02 -35.08
CA GLU A 176 -22.47 4.22 -34.21
C GLU A 176 -21.92 3.91 -32.80
N THR A 177 -21.69 2.63 -32.48
CA THR A 177 -21.17 2.10 -31.23
C THR A 177 -19.76 1.49 -31.31
N SER A 178 -19.21 1.13 -32.49
CA SER A 178 -17.97 0.33 -32.55
C SER A 178 -16.67 1.15 -32.45
N SER A 179 -16.60 2.33 -33.08
CA SER A 179 -15.37 3.14 -33.08
C SER A 179 -15.11 3.84 -31.74
N GLN A 180 -16.17 4.26 -31.06
CA GLN A 180 -16.12 4.77 -29.68
C GLN A 180 -15.72 3.66 -28.69
N MET A 181 -16.24 2.44 -28.88
CA MET A 181 -15.83 1.28 -28.10
C MET A 181 -14.38 0.88 -28.37
N GLU A 182 -13.88 0.92 -29.61
CA GLU A 182 -12.48 0.56 -29.92
C GLU A 182 -11.48 1.51 -29.25
N MET A 183 -11.67 2.84 -29.36
CA MET A 183 -10.82 3.81 -28.66
C MET A 183 -10.97 3.71 -27.14
N GLN A 184 -12.18 3.54 -26.61
CA GLN A 184 -12.39 3.33 -25.17
C GLN A 184 -11.76 2.02 -24.68
N VAL A 185 -11.76 0.95 -25.48
CA VAL A 185 -11.18 -0.35 -25.15
C VAL A 185 -9.65 -0.27 -25.22
N VAL A 186 -9.07 0.43 -26.19
CA VAL A 186 -7.62 0.67 -26.25
C VAL A 186 -7.16 1.55 -25.08
N CYS A 187 -7.81 2.68 -24.84
CA CYS A 187 -7.54 3.52 -23.66
C CYS A 187 -7.76 2.75 -22.35
N LYS A 188 -8.85 1.99 -22.21
CA LYS A 188 -9.07 1.15 -21.02
C LYS A 188 -8.01 0.05 -20.88
N ASN A 189 -7.58 -0.60 -21.96
CA ASN A 189 -6.60 -1.69 -21.91
C ASN A 189 -5.19 -1.17 -21.61
N LEU A 190 -4.81 -0.01 -22.15
CA LEU A 190 -3.54 0.66 -21.85
C LEU A 190 -3.53 1.25 -20.42
N LEU A 191 -4.64 1.84 -19.96
CA LEU A 191 -4.78 2.34 -18.59
C LEU A 191 -4.92 1.21 -17.55
N SER A 192 -5.54 0.09 -17.89
CA SER A 192 -5.79 -1.02 -16.96
C SER A 192 -4.61 -2.00 -16.82
N LYS A 193 -3.79 -2.17 -17.86
CA LYS A 193 -2.61 -3.05 -17.76
C LYS A 193 -1.51 -2.45 -16.90
N ASP A 194 -1.28 -1.14 -16.98
CA ASP A 194 -0.07 -0.52 -16.42
C ASP A 194 -0.33 0.62 -15.43
N VAL A 195 -1.35 1.47 -15.62
CA VAL A 195 -1.64 2.59 -14.69
C VAL A 195 -2.29 2.12 -13.39
N LEU A 196 -3.17 1.10 -13.42
CA LEU A 196 -3.76 0.55 -12.19
C LEU A 196 -2.79 -0.30 -11.35
N LYS A 197 -1.82 -0.97 -11.97
CA LYS A 197 -0.74 -1.66 -11.23
C LYS A 197 0.21 -0.64 -10.58
N SER A 198 0.63 0.37 -11.33
CA SER A 198 1.56 1.39 -10.83
C SER A 198 0.91 2.41 -9.89
N THR A 199 -0.37 2.78 -10.03
CA THR A 199 -1.06 3.65 -9.04
C THR A 199 -1.44 2.91 -7.76
N ALA A 200 -1.69 1.59 -7.83
CA ALA A 200 -1.77 0.75 -6.63
C ALA A 200 -0.43 0.63 -5.91
N GLU A 201 0.69 0.69 -6.65
CA GLU A 201 2.05 0.68 -6.09
C GLU A 201 2.50 2.08 -5.59
N VAL A 202 2.30 3.15 -6.35
CA VAL A 202 2.68 4.54 -6.01
C VAL A 202 1.74 5.16 -4.95
N GLY A 203 0.47 4.74 -4.91
CA GLY A 203 -0.45 5.05 -3.81
C GLY A 203 -0.06 4.38 -2.49
N GLN A 204 0.68 3.27 -2.55
CA GLN A 204 1.31 2.63 -1.40
C GLN A 204 2.69 3.23 -1.07
N ASP A 205 3.41 3.77 -2.05
CA ASP A 205 4.78 4.28 -1.87
C ASP A 205 4.86 5.64 -1.14
N LYS A 206 3.81 6.49 -1.23
CA LYS A 206 3.69 7.65 -0.32
C LYS A 206 3.56 7.25 1.17
N GLN A 207 3.22 5.99 1.45
CA GLN A 207 3.11 5.44 2.80
C GLN A 207 4.39 4.69 3.23
N GLN A 208 5.37 4.52 2.33
CA GLN A 208 6.63 3.81 2.60
C GLN A 208 7.66 4.70 3.33
N CYS A 209 7.47 6.02 3.31
CA CYS A 209 8.43 6.97 3.92
C CYS A 209 8.16 7.32 5.41
N PHE A 210 7.18 6.71 6.07
CA PHE A 210 6.86 7.02 7.48
C PHE A 210 6.73 5.84 8.44
N VAL A 211 7.00 4.61 8.00
CA VAL A 211 6.88 3.45 8.89
C VAL A 211 8.22 2.74 8.98
N LEU A 212 8.92 3.05 10.08
CA LEU A 212 10.11 2.39 10.63
C LEU A 212 11.47 2.78 10.02
N GLN A 213 11.94 3.98 10.38
CA GLN A 213 13.37 4.11 10.68
C GLN A 213 13.75 3.09 11.78
N PRO A 214 14.99 2.56 11.78
CA PRO A 214 15.45 1.50 12.70
C PRO A 214 15.46 1.89 14.21
N LEU A 215 14.91 3.05 14.57
CA LEU A 215 14.81 3.57 15.94
C LEU A 215 13.45 3.29 16.64
N ARG A 216 12.51 2.56 16.01
CA ARG A 216 11.17 2.31 16.60
C ARG A 216 10.75 0.84 16.75
N VAL A 217 11.57 -0.13 16.38
CA VAL A 217 11.32 -1.54 16.76
C VAL A 217 11.59 -1.75 18.25
N THR A 218 12.48 -0.96 18.86
CA THR A 218 12.82 -1.02 20.29
C THR A 218 11.70 -0.52 21.21
N LEU A 219 10.79 0.34 20.73
CA LEU A 219 9.68 0.87 21.55
C LEU A 219 8.43 -0.03 21.53
N VAL A 220 8.28 -0.86 20.49
CA VAL A 220 7.13 -1.78 20.35
C VAL A 220 7.21 -2.97 21.32
N ILE A 221 8.42 -3.31 21.78
CA ILE A 221 8.64 -4.41 22.75
C ILE A 221 8.03 -4.07 24.12
N ALA A 222 7.73 -2.80 24.41
CA ALA A 222 7.10 -2.39 25.67
C ALA A 222 5.64 -2.85 25.81
N ASP A 223 4.92 -3.12 24.71
CA ASP A 223 3.52 -3.58 24.69
C ASP A 223 3.40 -4.98 24.05
N ALA A 224 4.34 -5.88 24.40
CA ALA A 224 4.25 -7.29 24.05
C ALA A 224 3.01 -7.93 24.68
N ALA A 225 2.09 -8.43 23.86
CA ALA A 225 0.90 -9.12 24.35
C ALA A 225 1.22 -10.60 24.61
N ASN A 226 1.08 -11.04 25.86
CA ASN A 226 1.10 -12.46 26.21
C ASN A 226 -0.21 -13.11 25.74
N ILE A 227 -0.20 -13.61 24.51
CA ILE A 227 -1.35 -14.29 23.90
C ILE A 227 -1.32 -15.77 24.25
N THR A 228 -2.50 -16.30 24.56
CA THR A 228 -2.77 -17.73 24.69
C THR A 228 -3.89 -18.12 23.75
N LEU A 229 -3.98 -19.40 23.39
CA LEU A 229 -4.96 -19.94 22.46
C LEU A 229 -6.23 -20.35 23.20
N ASP A 230 -7.39 -20.05 22.62
CA ASP A 230 -8.69 -20.40 23.21
C ASP A 230 -9.14 -21.80 22.78
N TYR A 231 -9.10 -22.73 23.74
CA TYR A 231 -9.59 -24.10 23.60
C TYR A 231 -11.03 -24.21 23.09
N ASN A 232 -11.89 -23.26 23.44
CA ASN A 232 -13.30 -23.27 23.05
C ASN A 232 -13.52 -22.92 21.58
N THR A 233 -12.51 -22.33 20.93
CA THR A 233 -12.55 -21.97 19.51
C THR A 233 -11.87 -23.00 18.62
N ALA A 234 -10.89 -23.73 19.16
CA ALA A 234 -10.05 -24.66 18.41
C ALA A 234 -10.88 -25.73 17.68
N HIS A 235 -10.61 -25.91 16.39
CA HIS A 235 -11.24 -26.97 15.62
C HIS A 235 -11.02 -28.35 16.25
N ASN A 236 -11.93 -29.28 15.97
CA ASN A 236 -11.95 -30.65 16.47
C ASN A 236 -10.70 -31.50 16.18
N THR A 237 -9.76 -31.02 15.38
CA THR A 237 -8.49 -31.71 15.08
C THR A 237 -7.27 -30.90 15.48
N VAL A 238 -7.46 -29.72 16.06
CA VAL A 238 -6.37 -28.83 16.48
C VAL A 238 -6.06 -29.11 17.95
N VAL A 239 -4.84 -29.56 18.23
CA VAL A 239 -4.37 -29.80 19.59
C VAL A 239 -3.61 -28.59 20.08
N LEU A 240 -3.89 -28.20 21.32
CA LEU A 240 -3.23 -27.10 22.01
C LEU A 240 -2.29 -27.68 23.07
N ALA A 241 -1.04 -27.22 23.08
CA ALA A 241 0.01 -27.66 23.98
C ALA A 241 0.78 -26.46 24.57
N ASP A 242 1.77 -26.73 25.41
CA ASP A 242 2.65 -25.74 26.02
C ASP A 242 1.87 -24.58 26.67
N ASN A 243 0.96 -24.90 27.58
CA ASN A 243 0.09 -23.91 28.25
C ASN A 243 -0.71 -23.04 27.26
N TYR A 244 -1.27 -23.67 26.23
CA TYR A 244 -2.06 -23.00 25.18
C TYR A 244 -1.25 -21.98 24.37
N THR A 245 0.03 -22.24 24.13
CA THR A 245 0.87 -21.39 23.26
C THR A 245 1.33 -22.10 21.99
N ARG A 246 1.24 -23.43 21.95
CA ARG A 246 1.52 -24.23 20.76
C ARG A 246 0.23 -24.82 20.19
N MET A 247 0.09 -24.78 18.86
CA MET A 247 -0.96 -25.46 18.11
C MET A 247 -0.40 -26.35 17.03
N SER A 248 -0.99 -27.53 16.88
CA SER A 248 -0.68 -28.51 15.84
C SER A 248 -1.94 -29.28 15.44
N ILE A 249 -1.86 -30.06 14.36
CA ILE A 249 -2.94 -30.96 13.96
C ILE A 249 -2.71 -32.34 14.58
N SER A 250 -3.80 -33.00 14.99
CA SER A 250 -3.81 -34.40 15.42
C SER A 250 -4.52 -35.26 14.40
N ASP A 251 -3.95 -36.42 14.12
CA ASP A 251 -4.57 -37.47 13.29
C ASP A 251 -5.72 -38.19 14.02
N THR A 252 -5.84 -38.00 15.33
CA THR A 252 -6.91 -38.55 16.17
C THR A 252 -7.80 -37.46 16.74
N PHE A 253 -9.07 -37.78 16.96
CA PHE A 253 -10.04 -36.85 17.54
C PHE A 253 -9.70 -36.56 19.02
N PRO A 254 -9.34 -35.31 19.40
CA PRO A 254 -8.89 -34.96 20.76
C PRO A 254 -10.01 -34.96 21.81
N GLY A 255 -11.25 -35.32 21.45
CA GLY A 255 -12.36 -35.38 22.42
C GLY A 255 -12.93 -34.02 22.81
N HIS A 256 -12.79 -32.98 21.96
CA HIS A 256 -13.28 -31.64 22.28
C HIS A 256 -14.80 -31.61 22.51
N ARG A 257 -15.23 -30.91 23.57
CA ARG A 257 -16.66 -30.69 23.84
C ARG A 257 -17.26 -29.72 22.82
N GLN A 258 -18.52 -29.94 22.46
CA GLN A 258 -19.28 -29.03 21.59
C GLN A 258 -19.36 -27.63 22.23
N HIS A 259 -19.09 -26.60 21.44
CA HIS A 259 -19.12 -25.21 21.89
C HIS A 259 -19.48 -24.27 20.71
N PRO A 260 -20.34 -23.25 20.90
CA PRO A 260 -20.79 -22.38 19.81
C PRO A 260 -19.67 -21.56 19.16
N GLN A 261 -18.59 -21.28 19.90
CA GLN A 261 -17.41 -20.58 19.35
C GLN A 261 -16.44 -21.49 18.59
N ARG A 262 -16.67 -22.81 18.58
CA ARG A 262 -15.76 -23.79 17.98
C ARG A 262 -15.85 -23.76 16.46
N PHE A 263 -14.70 -23.72 15.78
CA PHE A 263 -14.66 -23.95 14.35
C PHE A 263 -14.97 -25.42 14.03
N THR A 264 -15.87 -25.68 13.08
CA THR A 264 -16.25 -27.05 12.68
C THR A 264 -15.73 -27.46 11.32
N ASP A 265 -15.50 -26.49 10.42
CA ASP A 265 -15.24 -26.77 9.01
C ASP A 265 -13.78 -26.53 8.61
N TYR A 266 -13.10 -25.62 9.31
CA TYR A 266 -11.72 -25.25 9.06
C TYR A 266 -10.89 -25.41 10.32
N ARG A 267 -9.65 -25.90 10.16
CA ARG A 267 -8.69 -26.24 11.22
C ARG A 267 -8.07 -24.99 11.86
N GLN A 268 -8.93 -24.16 12.45
CA GLN A 268 -8.59 -22.84 12.97
C GLN A 268 -8.68 -22.78 14.49
N VAL A 269 -8.03 -21.78 15.07
CA VAL A 269 -8.11 -21.44 16.50
C VAL A 269 -7.89 -19.94 16.66
N LEU A 270 -8.55 -19.34 17.66
CA LEU A 270 -8.34 -17.93 18.03
C LEU A 270 -7.47 -17.81 19.28
N GLY A 271 -6.89 -16.64 19.45
CA GLY A 271 -6.36 -16.19 20.73
C GLY A 271 -7.48 -15.98 21.74
N PHE A 272 -7.17 -16.13 23.03
CA PHE A 272 -8.07 -15.89 24.14
C PHE A 272 -8.28 -14.39 24.39
N GLN A 273 -7.20 -13.62 24.23
CA GLN A 273 -7.21 -12.17 24.37
C GLN A 273 -7.80 -11.51 23.11
N CYS A 274 -8.51 -10.40 23.30
CA CYS A 274 -8.97 -9.54 22.21
C CYS A 274 -8.59 -8.09 22.46
N PHE A 275 -8.44 -7.35 21.36
CA PHE A 275 -7.88 -6.01 21.37
C PHE A 275 -8.82 -5.05 20.65
N LYS A 276 -9.38 -4.10 21.41
CA LYS A 276 -10.24 -3.03 20.85
C LYS A 276 -9.53 -1.69 20.72
N ARG A 277 -8.49 -1.45 21.53
CA ARG A 277 -7.78 -0.17 21.65
C ARG A 277 -6.29 -0.42 21.89
N GLY A 278 -5.45 0.57 21.60
CA GLY A 278 -4.01 0.51 21.85
C GLY A 278 -3.20 -0.10 20.71
N VAL A 279 -1.94 -0.40 21.04
CA VAL A 279 -0.96 -1.05 20.16
C VAL A 279 -0.59 -2.38 20.80
N HIS A 280 -0.64 -3.45 20.03
CA HIS A 280 -0.37 -4.82 20.49
C HIS A 280 0.60 -5.49 19.55
N TYR A 281 1.54 -6.22 20.11
CA TYR A 281 2.54 -6.96 19.35
C TYR A 281 2.67 -8.39 19.86
N TRP A 282 2.79 -9.33 18.94
CA TRP A 282 3.13 -10.71 19.25
C TRP A 282 3.93 -11.36 18.13
N GLU A 283 4.68 -12.40 18.48
CA GLU A 283 5.45 -13.20 17.53
C GLU A 283 4.91 -14.62 17.45
N VAL A 284 4.90 -15.16 16.23
CA VAL A 284 4.51 -16.54 15.95
C VAL A 284 5.69 -17.22 15.27
N GLU A 285 6.17 -18.30 15.86
CA GLU A 285 7.16 -19.18 15.26
C GLU A 285 6.46 -20.25 14.42
N LEU A 286 6.96 -20.41 13.19
CA LEU A 286 6.49 -21.32 12.16
C LEU A 286 7.49 -22.47 12.03
N GLN A 287 7.02 -23.72 12.05
CA GLN A 287 7.87 -24.82 11.60
C GLN A 287 8.04 -24.79 10.07
N ARG A 288 9.25 -25.13 9.59
CA ARG A 288 9.57 -25.18 8.15
C ARG A 288 8.57 -26.09 7.42
N SER A 289 8.16 -25.67 6.21
CA SER A 289 7.21 -26.39 5.34
C SER A 289 5.75 -26.42 5.80
N SER A 290 5.37 -25.66 6.82
CA SER A 290 3.97 -25.60 7.27
C SER A 290 3.09 -24.78 6.33
N PHE A 291 2.07 -25.41 5.76
CA PHE A 291 0.96 -24.70 5.14
C PHE A 291 0.09 -24.15 6.29
N CYS A 292 0.10 -22.83 6.47
CA CYS A 292 -0.51 -22.17 7.60
C CYS A 292 -0.99 -20.76 7.25
N GLY A 293 -1.88 -20.22 8.07
CA GLY A 293 -2.30 -18.83 8.01
C GLY A 293 -2.33 -18.21 9.40
N LEU A 294 -2.03 -16.92 9.47
CA LEU A 294 -2.11 -16.17 10.71
C LEU A 294 -2.57 -14.74 10.44
N GLY A 295 -3.29 -14.17 11.40
CA GLY A 295 -3.91 -12.86 11.24
C GLY A 295 -4.76 -12.48 12.43
N VAL A 296 -5.83 -11.75 12.16
CA VAL A 296 -6.82 -11.31 13.14
C VAL A 296 -8.23 -11.43 12.58
N CYS A 297 -9.20 -11.59 13.46
CA CYS A 297 -10.62 -11.54 13.10
C CYS A 297 -11.47 -10.87 14.18
N TYR A 298 -12.65 -10.41 13.80
CA TYR A 298 -13.65 -9.98 14.77
C TYR A 298 -14.27 -11.17 15.51
N GLY A 299 -14.76 -10.91 16.72
CA GLY A 299 -15.56 -11.86 17.49
C GLY A 299 -16.84 -12.28 16.76
N SER A 300 -17.39 -11.40 15.92
CA SER A 300 -18.57 -11.64 15.09
C SER A 300 -18.34 -12.54 13.87
N MET A 301 -17.10 -12.96 13.58
CA MET A 301 -16.82 -13.89 12.49
C MET A 301 -17.50 -15.25 12.71
N GLU A 302 -18.11 -15.78 11.65
CA GLU A 302 -18.76 -17.08 11.65
C GLU A 302 -17.80 -18.20 12.07
N ARG A 303 -18.32 -19.24 12.72
CA ARG A 303 -17.56 -20.41 13.18
C ARG A 303 -17.80 -21.68 12.36
N GLN A 304 -18.80 -21.63 11.49
CA GLN A 304 -19.23 -22.73 10.63
C GLN A 304 -19.55 -22.21 9.23
N GLY A 305 -19.57 -23.10 8.26
CA GLY A 305 -19.78 -22.81 6.85
C GLY A 305 -18.59 -22.15 6.16
N PRO A 306 -18.67 -21.93 4.84
CA PRO A 306 -17.59 -21.35 4.04
C PRO A 306 -17.12 -19.97 4.53
N GLN A 307 -18.02 -19.17 5.09
CA GLN A 307 -17.72 -17.83 5.62
C GLN A 307 -16.89 -17.87 6.91
N SER A 308 -16.76 -19.02 7.56
CA SER A 308 -15.90 -19.17 8.75
C SER A 308 -14.41 -19.26 8.43
N ARG A 309 -14.05 -19.39 7.15
CA ARG A 309 -12.65 -19.46 6.70
C ARG A 309 -11.96 -18.10 6.80
N LEU A 310 -10.80 -18.09 7.44
CA LEU A 310 -9.99 -16.88 7.63
C LEU A 310 -9.62 -16.23 6.28
N GLY A 311 -9.82 -14.91 6.19
CA GLY A 311 -9.57 -14.11 4.99
C GLY A 311 -10.65 -14.22 3.90
N ARG A 312 -11.62 -15.12 4.03
CA ARG A 312 -12.72 -15.35 3.06
C ARG A 312 -14.04 -14.72 3.50
N ASN A 313 -13.97 -13.67 4.31
CA ASN A 313 -15.09 -12.89 4.80
C ASN A 313 -14.62 -11.45 5.12
N CYS A 314 -15.56 -10.53 5.33
CA CYS A 314 -15.28 -9.13 5.64
C CYS A 314 -14.83 -8.87 7.10
N ARG A 315 -14.74 -9.91 7.93
CA ARG A 315 -14.46 -9.84 9.37
C ARG A 315 -13.08 -10.36 9.76
N SER A 316 -12.24 -10.67 8.77
CA SER A 316 -10.90 -11.22 8.99
C SER A 316 -9.86 -10.71 8.01
N TRP A 317 -8.62 -10.62 8.51
CA TRP A 317 -7.43 -10.20 7.78
C TRP A 317 -6.28 -11.13 8.12
N CYS A 318 -5.67 -11.75 7.13
CA CYS A 318 -4.56 -12.68 7.37
C CYS A 318 -3.52 -12.67 6.25
N ILE A 319 -2.39 -13.28 6.57
CA ILE A 319 -1.46 -13.83 5.58
C ILE A 319 -1.49 -15.34 5.65
N GLU A 320 -1.19 -15.98 4.53
CA GLU A 320 -1.37 -17.41 4.30
C GLU A 320 -0.22 -17.94 3.44
N TRP A 321 0.33 -19.09 3.84
CA TRP A 321 1.25 -19.89 3.06
C TRP A 321 0.50 -21.10 2.48
N LEU A 322 0.35 -21.12 1.16
CA LEU A 322 -0.24 -22.23 0.41
C LEU A 322 0.64 -22.56 -0.79
N ASN A 323 1.02 -23.83 -0.96
CA ASN A 323 1.89 -24.30 -2.05
C ASN A 323 3.17 -23.46 -2.25
N SER A 324 3.86 -23.13 -1.16
CA SER A 324 5.07 -22.28 -1.15
C SER A 324 4.86 -20.85 -1.67
N LYS A 325 3.61 -20.38 -1.71
CA LYS A 325 3.24 -19.01 -2.06
C LYS A 325 2.70 -18.31 -0.81
N LEU A 326 3.27 -17.16 -0.50
CA LEU A 326 2.77 -16.25 0.52
C LEU A 326 1.76 -15.28 -0.11
N SER A 327 0.56 -15.22 0.47
CA SER A 327 -0.48 -14.29 0.07
C SER A 327 -1.11 -13.60 1.28
N SER A 328 -1.58 -12.38 1.08
CA SER A 328 -2.50 -11.72 2.01
C SER A 328 -3.94 -11.95 1.56
N TRP A 329 -4.85 -12.07 2.53
CA TRP A 329 -6.27 -12.32 2.29
C TRP A 329 -7.14 -11.44 3.19
N HIS A 330 -8.18 -10.88 2.59
CA HIS A 330 -9.28 -10.21 3.27
C HIS A 330 -10.50 -10.18 2.35
N ASN A 331 -11.68 -10.50 2.87
CA ASN A 331 -12.94 -10.45 2.12
C ASN A 331 -12.89 -11.18 0.78
N ASP A 332 -12.28 -12.37 0.77
CA ASP A 332 -12.10 -13.22 -0.42
C ASP A 332 -11.20 -12.61 -1.52
N VAL A 333 -10.46 -11.55 -1.19
CA VAL A 333 -9.47 -10.92 -2.08
C VAL A 333 -8.07 -11.40 -1.72
N GLU A 334 -7.43 -12.09 -2.68
CA GLU A 334 -6.03 -12.49 -2.61
C GLU A 334 -5.12 -11.36 -3.12
N LYS A 335 -4.02 -11.10 -2.41
CA LYS A 335 -2.86 -10.42 -2.97
C LYS A 335 -1.61 -11.25 -2.73
N CYS A 336 -0.95 -11.64 -3.82
CA CYS A 336 0.31 -12.37 -3.80
C CYS A 336 1.42 -11.48 -3.24
N LEU A 337 2.24 -12.03 -2.34
CA LEU A 337 3.34 -11.32 -1.69
C LEU A 337 4.69 -11.95 -2.06
N PRO A 338 5.80 -11.20 -1.96
CA PRO A 338 7.12 -11.79 -1.99
C PRO A 338 7.28 -12.82 -0.87
N ASN A 339 7.83 -13.98 -1.19
CA ASN A 339 8.12 -14.99 -0.19
C ASN A 339 9.23 -14.52 0.78
N THR A 340 9.11 -14.92 2.04
CA THR A 340 10.14 -14.73 3.09
C THR A 340 10.69 -16.08 3.52
N LYS A 341 11.94 -16.11 4.00
CA LYS A 341 12.55 -17.30 4.61
C LYS A 341 12.42 -17.28 6.13
N ALA A 342 11.78 -16.24 6.69
CA ALA A 342 11.57 -16.10 8.12
C ALA A 342 10.73 -17.26 8.65
N THR A 343 11.24 -17.90 9.70
CA THR A 343 10.51 -18.90 10.50
C THR A 343 9.75 -18.25 11.64
N LYS A 344 9.77 -16.91 11.72
CA LYS A 344 9.15 -16.16 12.81
C LYS A 344 8.50 -14.89 12.27
N ILE A 345 7.23 -14.72 12.59
CA ILE A 345 6.40 -13.63 12.10
C ILE A 345 5.95 -12.77 13.26
N GLY A 346 6.30 -11.49 13.22
CA GLY A 346 5.79 -10.48 14.13
C GLY A 346 4.48 -9.91 13.59
N VAL A 347 3.49 -9.80 14.44
CA VAL A 347 2.20 -9.18 14.12
C VAL A 347 2.04 -7.95 15.00
N LEU A 348 1.91 -6.78 14.38
CA LEU A 348 1.62 -5.53 15.06
C LEU A 348 0.21 -5.08 14.72
N LEU A 349 -0.62 -4.93 15.73
CA LEU A 349 -1.96 -4.41 15.64
C LEU A 349 -2.01 -3.04 16.32
N HIS A 350 -2.31 -2.00 15.55
CA HIS A 350 -2.61 -0.68 16.08
C HIS A 350 -4.09 -0.39 15.90
N CYS A 351 -4.88 -0.63 16.95
CA CYS A 351 -6.34 -0.55 16.89
C CYS A 351 -6.80 0.88 16.57
N ASP A 352 -6.25 1.88 17.27
CA ASP A 352 -6.71 3.27 17.14
C ASP A 352 -6.33 3.91 15.80
N ALA A 353 -5.17 3.55 15.24
CA ALA A 353 -4.71 4.05 13.94
C ALA A 353 -5.16 3.19 12.76
N GLY A 354 -5.80 2.04 13.01
CA GLY A 354 -6.35 1.17 11.97
C GLY A 354 -5.29 0.47 11.14
N PHE A 355 -4.22 -0.03 11.77
CA PHE A 355 -3.16 -0.75 11.08
C PHE A 355 -2.98 -2.17 11.61
N LEU A 356 -2.81 -3.11 10.70
CA LEU A 356 -2.30 -4.45 10.98
C LEU A 356 -1.07 -4.69 10.11
N ILE A 357 0.05 -5.01 10.73
CA ILE A 357 1.35 -5.14 10.07
C ILE A 357 1.93 -6.52 10.37
N PHE A 358 2.34 -7.21 9.31
CA PHE A 358 3.06 -8.48 9.39
C PHE A 358 4.53 -8.25 9.08
N MET A 359 5.39 -8.83 9.92
CA MET A 359 6.83 -8.64 9.81
C MET A 359 7.60 -9.97 9.86
N ALA A 360 8.60 -10.11 8.99
CA ALA A 360 9.59 -11.18 9.01
C ALA A 360 10.64 -10.87 10.09
N VAL A 361 10.58 -11.57 11.22
CA VAL A 361 11.50 -11.31 12.35
C VAL A 361 12.87 -11.90 12.02
N GLY A 362 13.92 -11.10 12.21
CA GLY A 362 15.31 -11.49 11.94
C GLY A 362 15.80 -11.20 10.52
N GLU A 363 14.96 -10.67 9.63
CA GLU A 363 15.36 -10.24 8.28
C GLU A 363 15.68 -8.73 8.22
N LYS A 364 16.63 -8.36 7.33
CA LYS A 364 17.05 -6.95 7.14
C LYS A 364 15.92 -6.07 6.58
N ASN A 365 15.10 -6.64 5.71
CA ASN A 365 13.83 -6.06 5.27
C ASN A 365 12.72 -6.86 5.93
N ASN A 366 12.15 -6.33 7.01
CA ASN A 366 11.26 -7.08 7.86
C ASN A 366 9.77 -6.88 7.52
N LEU A 367 9.36 -5.97 6.65
CA LEU A 367 7.93 -5.77 6.34
C LEU A 367 7.45 -6.81 5.32
N ILE A 368 6.48 -7.64 5.71
CA ILE A 368 5.79 -8.59 4.82
C ILE A 368 4.59 -7.91 4.18
N TYR A 369 3.67 -7.41 5.01
CA TYR A 369 2.46 -6.77 4.52
C TYR A 369 1.81 -5.86 5.55
N LYS A 370 0.97 -4.95 5.06
CA LYS A 370 0.21 -4.01 5.90
C LYS A 370 -1.22 -3.88 5.40
N PHE A 371 -2.17 -4.11 6.29
CA PHE A 371 -3.55 -3.66 6.11
C PHE A 371 -3.74 -2.29 6.77
N LYS A 372 -4.55 -1.46 6.11
CA LYS A 372 -5.02 -0.17 6.64
C LYS A 372 -6.54 -0.18 6.56
N THR A 373 -7.20 -0.19 7.70
CA THR A 373 -8.66 -0.25 7.81
C THR A 373 -9.10 0.29 9.15
N GLN A 374 -10.31 0.85 9.21
CA GLN A 374 -10.89 1.27 10.47
C GLN A 374 -11.55 0.07 11.15
N PHE A 375 -10.95 -0.41 12.23
CA PHE A 375 -11.51 -1.54 12.97
C PHE A 375 -12.75 -1.11 13.76
N THR A 376 -13.84 -1.88 13.62
CA THR A 376 -15.16 -1.57 14.20
C THR A 376 -15.43 -2.37 15.48
N GLU A 377 -14.74 -3.49 15.66
CA GLU A 377 -14.91 -4.40 16.80
C GLU A 377 -13.55 -4.77 17.42
N ALA A 378 -13.60 -5.45 18.57
CA ALA A 378 -12.41 -6.06 19.15
C ALA A 378 -11.89 -7.16 18.23
N LEU A 379 -10.56 -7.21 18.06
CA LEU A 379 -9.88 -8.18 17.22
C LEU A 379 -9.24 -9.28 18.07
N TYR A 380 -9.44 -10.51 17.63
CA TYR A 380 -8.79 -11.69 18.16
C TYR A 380 -7.65 -12.10 17.23
N PRO A 381 -6.46 -12.43 17.76
CA PRO A 381 -5.47 -13.19 17.00
C PRO A 381 -6.11 -14.45 16.43
N ALA A 382 -5.82 -14.78 15.17
CA ALA A 382 -6.45 -15.88 14.47
C ALA A 382 -5.40 -16.70 13.72
N PHE A 383 -5.51 -18.02 13.83
CA PHE A 383 -4.53 -18.95 13.30
C PHE A 383 -5.23 -20.09 12.56
N TRP A 384 -4.61 -20.53 11.48
CA TRP A 384 -5.10 -21.59 10.64
C TRP A 384 -3.98 -22.57 10.27
N LEU A 385 -4.23 -23.87 10.46
CA LEU A 385 -3.31 -24.94 10.09
C LEU A 385 -3.90 -25.74 8.91
N PHE A 386 -3.15 -25.89 7.82
CA PHE A 386 -3.64 -26.62 6.65
C PHE A 386 -3.14 -28.07 6.64
N SER A 387 -1.83 -28.27 6.74
CA SER A 387 -1.21 -29.60 6.65
C SER A 387 -1.05 -30.26 8.00
N SER A 388 -1.10 -31.59 8.03
CA SER A 388 -0.99 -32.38 9.27
C SER A 388 0.32 -32.13 10.04
N ASP A 389 1.37 -31.72 9.34
CA ASP A 389 2.69 -31.37 9.90
C ASP A 389 2.81 -29.89 10.33
N ALA A 390 1.78 -29.07 10.11
CA ALA A 390 1.82 -27.67 10.50
C ALA A 390 1.83 -27.52 12.02
N VAL A 391 2.81 -26.76 12.52
CA VAL A 391 2.94 -26.38 13.92
C VAL A 391 3.23 -24.90 14.01
N LEU A 392 2.43 -24.20 14.83
CA LEU A 392 2.62 -22.79 15.14
C LEU A 392 2.81 -22.63 16.65
N SER A 393 3.75 -21.79 17.06
CA SER A 393 4.03 -21.51 18.47
C SER A 393 4.04 -20.01 18.71
N LEU A 394 3.24 -19.54 19.68
CA LEU A 394 3.30 -18.17 20.18
C LEU A 394 4.58 -18.00 20.99
N CYS A 395 5.39 -17.00 20.66
CA CYS A 395 6.60 -16.73 21.42
C CYS A 395 6.27 -15.94 22.68
N HIS A 396 6.80 -16.40 23.82
CA HIS A 396 6.84 -15.58 25.02
C HIS A 396 7.92 -14.52 24.88
N MET A 397 7.53 -13.26 24.99
CA MET A 397 8.47 -12.16 25.07
C MET A 397 9.03 -12.15 26.49
N LYS A 398 10.36 -12.27 26.62
CA LYS A 398 11.03 -12.15 27.91
C LYS A 398 10.97 -10.68 28.34
N GLU A 399 10.47 -10.45 29.57
CA GLU A 399 10.45 -9.15 30.24
C GLU A 399 11.84 -8.50 30.32
#